data_AF-A0A1H3TDA4-F1
#
_entry.id   AF-A0A1H3TDA4-F1
#
_cell.length_a   1.000
_cell.length_b   1.000
_cell.length_c   1.000
_cell.angle_alpha   90.00
_cell.angle_beta   90.00
_cell.angle_gamma   90.00
#
_symmetry.space_group_name_H-M   'P 1'
#
loop_
_entity.id
_entity.type
_entity.pdbx_description
1 polymer ?
#
loop_
_entity_poly.entity_id
_entity_poly.type
_entity_poly.pdbx_seq_one_letter_code
_entity_poly.pdbx_strand_id
1 'polypeptide(L)'
;MAPNISAWKRIKELTEDFPVTQTTDWNIKIKEFNEIPWNYTPPTFYTAENLQIKAGGRAIIMAGSDNVVRNNTIEVDGRTAVYLYGPRSLVEGNTFIVHMDPRDKAPLPAILKLRDADGSIIRNNRFIVKRSGLFRKKEEEPQAGINLLESKGVVIEGNVFEQIAVPVRKDAASTTTEYGNAVDSR
;
A
#
# COMPACT_ATOMS: atom_id res chain seq x y z
N MET A 1 13.25 -15.07 45.07
CA MET A 1 13.57 -15.71 43.77
C MET A 1 12.29 -16.27 43.21
N ALA A 2 11.72 -15.64 42.17
CA ALA A 2 10.85 -16.21 41.13
C ALA A 2 10.18 -15.08 40.30
N PRO A 3 10.72 -14.75 39.13
CA PRO A 3 9.93 -14.21 38.03
C PRO A 3 10.12 -15.14 36.85
N ASN A 4 9.20 -16.09 36.63
CA ASN A 4 9.31 -16.89 35.41
C ASN A 4 7.97 -17.29 34.82
N ILE A 5 6.94 -17.53 35.63
CA ILE A 5 5.68 -18.08 35.10
C ILE A 5 4.98 -17.12 34.12
N SER A 6 5.04 -15.79 34.34
CA SER A 6 4.43 -14.81 33.41
C SER A 6 5.21 -14.62 32.11
N ALA A 7 6.54 -14.74 32.14
CA ALA A 7 7.39 -14.62 30.96
C ALA A 7 7.22 -15.84 30.05
N TRP A 8 7.20 -17.05 30.61
CA TRP A 8 6.97 -18.28 29.82
C TRP A 8 5.58 -18.31 29.19
N LYS A 9 4.54 -17.80 29.87
CA LYS A 9 3.19 -17.74 29.30
C LYS A 9 3.10 -16.78 28.10
N ARG A 10 3.79 -15.63 28.20
CA ARG A 10 3.85 -14.63 27.12
C ARG A 10 4.73 -15.08 25.95
N ILE A 11 5.80 -15.84 26.21
CA ILE A 11 6.60 -16.47 25.15
C ILE A 11 5.78 -17.56 24.45
N LYS A 12 5.00 -18.37 25.19
CA LYS A 12 4.14 -19.42 24.61
C LYS A 12 3.07 -18.85 23.67
N GLU A 13 2.44 -17.73 24.05
CA GLU A 13 1.49 -16.99 23.19
C GLU A 13 2.14 -16.38 21.93
N LEU A 14 3.45 -16.10 21.96
CA LEU A 14 4.20 -15.60 20.80
C LEU A 14 4.77 -16.71 19.91
N THR A 15 4.85 -17.95 20.39
CA THR A 15 5.46 -19.09 19.68
C THR A 15 4.47 -20.14 19.21
N GLU A 16 3.23 -20.11 19.70
CA GLU A 16 2.18 -21.01 19.22
C GLU A 16 1.45 -20.35 18.05
N ASP A 17 1.76 -20.83 16.84
CA ASP A 17 0.97 -20.57 15.64
C ASP A 17 -0.43 -21.19 15.84
N PHE A 18 -1.34 -20.43 16.43
CA PHE A 18 -2.75 -20.76 16.38
C PHE A 18 -3.27 -20.31 15.01
N PRO A 19 -3.62 -21.23 14.09
CA PRO A 19 -4.41 -20.84 12.94
C PRO A 19 -5.76 -20.37 13.47
N VAL A 20 -5.91 -19.05 13.60
CA VAL A 20 -7.22 -18.44 13.80
C VAL A 20 -7.94 -18.55 12.47
N THR A 21 -8.55 -19.70 12.21
CA THR A 21 -9.45 -19.89 11.07
C THR A 21 -10.71 -19.09 11.36
N GLN A 22 -10.71 -17.80 11.03
CA GLN A 22 -11.90 -16.98 11.02
C GLN A 22 -12.76 -17.38 9.81
N THR A 23 -13.87 -18.07 10.07
CA THR A 23 -14.93 -18.23 9.06
C THR A 23 -15.57 -16.88 8.81
N THR A 24 -15.35 -16.32 7.63
CA THR A 24 -16.03 -15.11 7.17
C THR A 24 -17.29 -15.49 6.41
N ASP A 25 -18.43 -14.85 6.69
CA ASP A 25 -19.66 -14.95 5.88
C ASP A 25 -19.55 -14.22 4.54
N TRP A 26 -18.33 -14.08 4.02
CA TRP A 26 -18.05 -13.30 2.82
C TRP A 26 -18.53 -14.03 1.57
N ASN A 27 -19.42 -13.38 0.85
CA ASN A 27 -19.95 -13.85 -0.43
C ASN A 27 -19.46 -12.93 -1.55
N ILE A 28 -18.55 -13.44 -2.39
CA ILE A 28 -17.98 -12.76 -3.57
C ILE A 28 -19.06 -12.12 -4.46
N LYS A 29 -20.27 -12.70 -4.50
CA LYS A 29 -21.34 -12.22 -5.38
C LYS A 29 -22.02 -10.94 -4.90
N ILE A 30 -21.79 -10.49 -3.66
CA ILE A 30 -22.59 -9.44 -3.01
C ILE A 30 -21.74 -8.25 -2.54
N LYS A 31 -20.47 -8.46 -2.20
CA LYS A 31 -19.62 -7.41 -1.59
C LYS A 31 -18.33 -7.19 -2.36
N GLU A 32 -17.98 -5.92 -2.59
CA GLU A 32 -16.66 -5.58 -3.10
C GLU A 32 -15.58 -5.90 -2.06
N PHE A 33 -14.35 -6.19 -2.51
CA PHE A 33 -13.19 -6.38 -1.62
C PHE A 33 -13.00 -5.21 -0.64
N ASN A 34 -13.48 -4.02 -1.03
CA ASN A 34 -13.45 -2.79 -0.27
C ASN A 34 -14.39 -2.76 0.95
N GLU A 35 -15.38 -3.67 1.03
CA GLU A 35 -16.42 -3.71 2.07
C GLU A 35 -16.21 -4.83 3.09
N ILE A 36 -15.05 -5.49 3.02
CA ILE A 36 -14.70 -6.56 3.95
C ILE A 36 -14.32 -5.92 5.30
N PRO A 37 -14.98 -6.28 6.42
CA PRO A 37 -14.58 -5.85 7.74
C PRO A 37 -13.31 -6.64 8.13
N TRP A 38 -12.16 -6.13 7.71
CA TRP A 38 -10.89 -6.77 7.95
C TRP A 38 -10.56 -6.80 9.44
N ASN A 39 -10.34 -7.99 9.97
CA ASN A 39 -9.67 -8.16 11.26
C ASN A 39 -8.17 -8.34 11.00
N TYR A 40 -7.38 -7.32 11.32
CA TYR A 40 -5.93 -7.33 11.13
C TYR A 40 -5.16 -7.99 12.29
N THR A 41 -5.85 -8.75 13.13
CA THR A 41 -5.28 -9.50 14.25
C THR A 41 -5.50 -11.01 14.05
N PRO A 42 -4.45 -11.84 14.20
CA PRO A 42 -3.07 -11.48 14.52
C PRO A 42 -2.34 -10.77 13.34
N PRO A 43 -1.18 -10.14 13.58
CA PRO A 43 -0.37 -9.58 12.51
C PRO A 43 0.04 -10.61 11.46
N THR A 44 0.17 -10.18 10.21
CA THR A 44 0.42 -11.07 9.06
C THR A 44 1.88 -11.12 8.63
N PHE A 45 2.62 -10.02 8.76
CA PHE A 45 4.05 -9.95 8.42
C PHE A 45 4.42 -10.40 7.00
N TYR A 46 3.49 -10.28 6.04
CA TYR A 46 3.80 -10.63 4.65
C TYR A 46 4.87 -9.69 4.10
N THR A 47 5.86 -10.28 3.43
CA THR A 47 7.03 -9.54 2.95
C THR A 47 7.24 -9.75 1.46
N ALA A 48 7.34 -8.66 0.71
CA ALA A 48 7.83 -8.61 -0.65
C ALA A 48 9.08 -7.73 -0.68
N GLU A 49 10.25 -8.34 -0.86
CA GLU A 49 11.53 -7.63 -0.76
C GLU A 49 12.54 -8.05 -1.82
N ASN A 50 13.29 -7.08 -2.35
CA ASN A 50 14.39 -7.28 -3.30
C ASN A 50 13.94 -7.96 -4.60
N LEU A 51 12.72 -7.65 -5.06
CA LEU A 51 12.13 -8.24 -6.26
C LEU A 51 12.13 -7.27 -7.45
N GLN A 52 12.15 -7.84 -8.66
CA GLN A 52 11.80 -7.15 -9.89
C GLN A 52 10.48 -7.73 -10.41
N ILE A 53 9.42 -6.91 -10.45
CA ILE A 53 8.07 -7.35 -10.79
C ILE A 53 7.58 -6.57 -12.02
N LYS A 54 7.05 -7.29 -13.01
CA LYS A 54 6.34 -6.73 -14.16
C LYS A 54 4.93 -7.30 -14.24
N ALA A 55 3.91 -6.46 -14.35
CA ALA A 55 2.53 -6.92 -14.43
C ALA A 55 1.66 -6.01 -15.31
N GLY A 56 0.71 -6.60 -16.05
CA GLY A 56 -0.22 -5.81 -16.87
C GLY A 56 -1.27 -5.02 -16.07
N GLY A 57 -1.43 -5.32 -14.77
CA GLY A 57 -2.45 -4.70 -13.91
C GLY A 57 -1.86 -4.19 -12.59
N ARG A 58 -2.22 -4.83 -11.48
CA ARG A 58 -1.58 -4.61 -10.17
C ARG A 58 -0.48 -5.65 -9.95
N ALA A 59 0.61 -5.26 -9.33
CA ALA A 59 1.71 -6.16 -9.01
C ALA A 59 1.53 -6.83 -7.65
N ILE A 60 1.14 -6.05 -6.63
CA ILE A 60 1.02 -6.54 -5.25
C ILE A 60 -0.33 -6.12 -4.67
N ILE A 61 -1.04 -7.07 -4.08
CA ILE A 61 -2.21 -6.82 -3.23
C ILE A 61 -1.99 -7.60 -1.94
N MET A 62 -2.01 -6.91 -0.80
CA MET A 62 -1.87 -7.54 0.52
C MET A 62 -2.93 -7.02 1.46
N ALA A 63 -3.51 -7.91 2.26
CA ALA A 63 -4.38 -7.58 3.37
C ALA A 63 -3.81 -8.19 4.65
N GLY A 64 -3.79 -7.40 5.73
CA GLY A 64 -3.17 -7.79 6.99
C GLY A 64 -2.41 -6.63 7.65
N SER A 65 -1.80 -6.86 8.80
CA SER A 65 -0.97 -5.85 9.47
C SER A 65 0.51 -6.19 9.49
N ASP A 66 1.34 -5.14 9.61
CA ASP A 66 2.80 -5.24 9.71
C ASP A 66 3.46 -5.84 8.45
N ASN A 67 2.84 -5.60 7.28
CA ASN A 67 3.35 -6.07 5.99
C ASN A 67 4.50 -5.19 5.47
N VAL A 68 5.41 -5.77 4.69
CA VAL A 68 6.61 -5.10 4.17
C VAL A 68 6.65 -5.20 2.65
N VAL A 69 6.78 -4.06 1.99
CA VAL A 69 7.12 -3.94 0.57
C VAL A 69 8.40 -3.11 0.49
N ARG A 70 9.55 -3.73 0.27
CA ARG A 70 10.84 -3.05 0.39
C ARG A 70 11.82 -3.33 -0.75
N ASN A 71 12.57 -2.32 -1.18
CA ASN A 71 13.67 -2.44 -2.15
C ASN A 71 13.27 -3.17 -3.45
N ASN A 72 12.03 -3.04 -3.89
CA ASN A 72 11.55 -3.65 -5.13
C ASN A 72 11.63 -2.67 -6.31
N THR A 73 11.75 -3.21 -7.52
CA THR A 73 11.40 -2.49 -8.75
C THR A 73 10.10 -3.06 -9.30
N ILE A 74 9.05 -2.23 -9.33
CA ILE A 74 7.70 -2.66 -9.70
C ILE A 74 7.23 -1.84 -10.90
N GLU A 75 7.11 -2.50 -12.04
CA GLU A 75 6.67 -1.91 -13.30
C GLU A 75 5.29 -2.47 -13.69
N VAL A 76 4.31 -1.60 -13.88
CA VAL A 76 2.96 -2.02 -14.26
C VAL A 76 2.36 -1.22 -15.40
N ASP A 77 1.52 -1.87 -16.20
CA ASP A 77 0.73 -1.19 -17.22
C ASP A 77 -0.52 -0.53 -16.62
N GLY A 78 -1.09 -1.10 -15.54
CA GLY A 78 -2.25 -0.55 -14.85
C GLY A 78 -2.00 0.77 -14.12
N ARG A 79 -3.05 1.32 -13.50
CA ARG A 79 -2.98 2.59 -12.74
C ARG A 79 -2.55 2.43 -11.29
N THR A 80 -2.55 1.22 -10.74
CA THR A 80 -2.13 0.93 -9.36
C THR A 80 -1.12 -0.19 -9.35
N ALA A 81 0.09 0.08 -8.88
CA ALA A 81 1.14 -0.93 -8.74
C ALA A 81 0.91 -1.79 -7.50
N VAL A 82 0.60 -1.14 -6.37
CA VAL A 82 0.44 -1.80 -5.07
C VAL A 82 -0.82 -1.32 -4.37
N TYR A 83 -1.56 -2.26 -3.79
CA TYR A 83 -2.69 -1.97 -2.92
C TYR A 83 -2.56 -2.74 -1.60
N LEU A 84 -2.35 -2.00 -0.49
CA LEU A 84 -2.31 -2.59 0.85
C LEU A 84 -3.57 -2.25 1.64
N TYR A 85 -4.00 -3.22 2.43
CA TYR A 85 -5.11 -3.13 3.36
C TYR A 85 -4.61 -3.50 4.76
N GLY A 86 -4.67 -2.55 5.68
CA GLY A 86 -4.34 -2.77 7.08
C GLY A 86 -3.10 -2.05 7.60
N PRO A 87 -2.96 -1.99 8.93
CA PRO A 87 -2.11 -1.02 9.61
C PRO A 87 -0.65 -1.43 9.67
N ARG A 88 0.20 -0.48 10.06
CA ARG A 88 1.63 -0.64 10.37
C ARG A 88 2.46 -1.25 9.24
N SER A 89 2.03 -1.08 7.99
CA SER A 89 2.81 -1.56 6.85
C SER A 89 4.02 -0.66 6.59
N LEU A 90 5.11 -1.25 6.10
CA LEU A 90 6.31 -0.54 5.66
C LEU A 90 6.43 -0.62 4.14
N VAL A 91 6.43 0.53 3.47
CA VAL A 91 6.73 0.65 2.05
C VAL A 91 8.00 1.47 1.90
N GLU A 92 9.13 0.82 1.62
CA GLU A 92 10.45 1.44 1.70
C GLU A 92 11.34 1.18 0.48
N GLY A 93 12.02 2.22 -0.03
CA GLY A 93 13.13 2.01 -0.98
C GLY A 93 12.71 1.43 -2.33
N ASN A 94 11.41 1.40 -2.64
CA ASN A 94 10.92 0.82 -3.88
C ASN A 94 11.00 1.83 -5.02
N THR A 95 11.18 1.33 -6.24
CA THR A 95 10.94 2.08 -7.48
C THR A 95 9.66 1.58 -8.14
N PHE A 96 8.65 2.44 -8.21
CA PHE A 96 7.38 2.18 -8.89
C PHE A 96 7.37 2.87 -10.26
N ILE A 97 7.02 2.13 -11.30
CA ILE A 97 6.90 2.62 -12.67
C ILE A 97 5.52 2.24 -13.19
N VAL A 98 4.69 3.21 -13.51
CA VAL A 98 3.34 2.97 -14.07
C VAL A 98 3.22 3.54 -15.48
N HIS A 99 2.65 2.76 -16.41
CA HIS A 99 2.46 3.19 -17.80
C HIS A 99 1.06 3.78 -18.09
N MET A 100 0.13 3.62 -17.15
CA MET A 100 -1.26 4.10 -17.22
C MET A 100 -2.03 3.57 -18.46
N ASP A 101 -2.51 2.33 -18.40
CA ASP A 101 -3.42 1.79 -19.41
C ASP A 101 -4.69 2.69 -19.46
N PRO A 102 -4.98 3.36 -20.59
CA PRO A 102 -6.14 4.23 -20.71
C PRO A 102 -7.47 3.46 -20.62
N ARG A 103 -7.45 2.13 -20.73
CA ARG A 103 -8.62 1.27 -20.55
C ARG A 103 -8.91 0.99 -19.07
N ASP A 104 -7.94 1.21 -18.19
CA ASP A 104 -8.13 1.07 -16.75
C ASP A 104 -8.97 2.25 -16.23
N LYS A 105 -10.23 2.00 -15.90
CA LYS A 105 -11.16 3.01 -15.39
C LYS A 105 -11.19 3.06 -13.86
N ALA A 106 -10.11 2.67 -13.18
CA ALA A 106 -10.04 2.69 -11.73
C ALA A 106 -10.38 4.09 -11.17
N PRO A 107 -11.37 4.21 -10.26
CA PRO A 107 -11.67 5.46 -9.60
C PRO A 107 -10.52 5.85 -8.68
N LEU A 108 -10.20 7.16 -8.65
CA LEU A 108 -9.13 7.74 -7.86
C LEU A 108 -7.78 7.03 -8.07
N PRO A 109 -7.22 7.13 -9.29
CA PRO A 109 -6.09 6.31 -9.69
C PRO A 109 -4.81 6.74 -8.96
N ALA A 110 -4.13 5.77 -8.34
CA ALA A 110 -2.90 6.02 -7.61
C ALA A 110 -1.93 4.84 -7.68
N ILE A 111 -0.63 5.14 -7.69
CA ILE A 111 0.43 4.13 -7.87
C ILE A 111 0.45 3.20 -6.66
N LEU A 112 0.46 3.79 -5.47
CA LEU A 112 0.31 3.10 -4.19
C LEU A 112 -1.05 3.48 -3.59
N LYS A 113 -1.91 2.48 -3.39
CA LYS A 113 -3.16 2.63 -2.65
C LYS A 113 -3.04 1.97 -1.29
N LEU A 114 -3.55 2.65 -0.27
CA LEU A 114 -3.53 2.22 1.10
C LEU A 114 -4.92 2.43 1.70
N ARG A 115 -5.47 1.38 2.30
CA ARG A 115 -6.71 1.44 3.09
C ARG A 115 -6.43 0.93 4.50
N ASP A 116 -7.02 1.58 5.51
CA ASP A 116 -6.88 1.22 6.93
C ASP A 116 -5.41 1.12 7.37
N ALA A 117 -4.57 1.98 6.80
CA ALA A 117 -3.12 1.89 6.90
C ALA A 117 -2.56 2.58 8.15
N ASP A 118 -3.28 2.52 9.26
CA ASP A 118 -2.94 3.25 10.48
C ASP A 118 -1.50 2.99 10.93
N GLY A 119 -0.74 4.07 11.17
CA GLY A 119 0.66 4.01 11.61
C GLY A 119 1.64 3.45 10.57
N SER A 120 1.25 3.31 9.31
CA SER A 120 2.15 2.82 8.24
C SER A 120 3.21 3.87 7.88
N ILE A 121 4.33 3.38 7.37
CA ILE A 121 5.48 4.21 6.96
C ILE A 121 5.73 4.00 5.47
N ILE A 122 5.75 5.09 4.71
CA ILE A 122 6.06 5.11 3.27
C ILE A 122 7.27 6.00 3.08
N ARG A 123 8.44 5.39 2.83
CA ARG A 123 9.68 6.15 2.81
C ARG A 123 10.66 5.81 1.71
N ASN A 124 11.39 6.83 1.26
CA ASN A 124 12.51 6.67 0.32
C ASN A 124 12.13 5.90 -0.96
N ASN A 125 10.85 5.97 -1.36
CA ASN A 125 10.39 5.35 -2.59
C ASN A 125 10.48 6.35 -3.74
N ARG A 126 10.62 5.83 -4.95
CA ARG A 126 10.59 6.58 -6.20
C ARG A 126 9.35 6.19 -6.98
N PHE A 127 8.52 7.16 -7.32
CA PHE A 127 7.26 6.99 -8.04
C PHE A 127 7.37 7.64 -9.41
N ILE A 128 7.19 6.87 -10.47
CA ILE A 128 7.37 7.32 -11.85
C ILE A 128 6.12 7.01 -12.65
N VAL A 129 5.55 8.04 -13.29
CA VAL A 129 4.52 7.86 -14.32
C VAL A 129 5.18 7.98 -15.69
N LYS A 130 5.15 6.90 -16.47
CA LYS A 130 5.55 6.90 -17.88
C LYS A 130 4.29 6.96 -18.74
N ARG A 131 3.91 8.15 -19.17
CA ARG A 131 2.76 8.27 -20.08
C ARG A 131 3.17 7.77 -21.47
N SER A 132 2.54 6.69 -21.96
CA SER A 132 2.72 6.24 -23.33
C SER A 132 1.77 7.01 -24.27
N GLY A 133 2.30 7.61 -25.35
CA GLY A 133 1.52 8.17 -26.46
C GLY A 133 1.65 9.69 -26.73
N LEU A 134 1.53 10.06 -28.02
CA LEU A 134 1.65 11.43 -28.57
C LEU A 134 0.47 12.36 -28.18
N PHE A 135 -0.60 11.82 -27.59
CA PHE A 135 -1.83 12.55 -27.31
C PHE A 135 -2.17 12.50 -25.81
N ARG A 136 -1.66 13.49 -25.08
CA ARG A 136 -2.11 13.80 -23.71
C ARG A 136 -3.59 14.20 -23.78
N LYS A 137 -4.52 13.32 -23.43
CA LYS A 137 -5.88 13.79 -23.11
C LYS A 137 -5.83 14.50 -21.77
N LYS A 138 -6.23 15.77 -21.77
CA LYS A 138 -6.21 16.69 -20.61
C LYS A 138 -7.21 16.31 -19.51
N GLU A 139 -8.09 15.35 -19.78
CA GLU A 139 -9.30 15.03 -19.00
C GLU A 139 -9.18 13.78 -18.13
N GLU A 140 -8.03 13.08 -18.13
CA GLU A 140 -7.83 11.98 -17.18
C GLU A 140 -7.59 12.53 -15.77
N GLU A 141 -8.30 11.99 -14.77
CA GLU A 141 -8.03 12.32 -13.37
C GLU A 141 -6.52 12.24 -13.09
N PRO A 142 -5.94 13.21 -12.36
CA PRO A 142 -4.52 13.17 -12.08
C PRO A 142 -4.18 11.90 -11.29
N GLN A 143 -3.23 11.14 -11.83
CA GLN A 143 -2.62 10.03 -11.14
C GLN A 143 -2.00 10.54 -9.83
N ALA A 144 -2.42 9.97 -8.71
CA ALA A 144 -1.72 10.23 -7.46
C ALA A 144 -0.53 9.28 -7.31
N GLY A 145 0.52 9.73 -6.63
CA GLY A 145 1.59 8.83 -6.21
C GLY A 145 1.04 7.86 -5.16
N ILE A 146 0.53 8.43 -4.07
CA ILE A 146 -0.05 7.71 -2.94
C ILE A 146 -1.52 8.13 -2.78
N ASN A 147 -2.42 7.18 -2.51
CA ASN A 147 -3.79 7.45 -2.13
C ASN A 147 -4.13 6.74 -0.82
N LEU A 148 -4.56 7.51 0.17
CA LEU A 148 -4.95 7.06 1.51
C LEU A 148 -6.45 7.07 1.66
N LEU A 149 -6.98 5.95 2.14
CA LEU A 149 -8.38 5.73 2.45
C LEU A 149 -8.46 5.31 3.93
N GLU A 150 -9.22 6.06 4.73
CA GLU A 150 -9.49 5.74 6.14
C GLU A 150 -8.22 5.43 6.96
N SER A 151 -7.11 6.14 6.70
CA SER A 151 -5.79 5.82 7.24
C SER A 151 -5.20 6.94 8.12
N LYS A 152 -4.85 6.64 9.37
CA LYS A 152 -4.42 7.63 10.37
C LYS A 152 -2.95 7.49 10.74
N GLY A 153 -2.30 8.62 10.99
CA GLY A 153 -0.92 8.64 11.48
C GLY A 153 0.08 8.02 10.51
N VAL A 154 -0.17 8.12 9.20
CA VAL A 154 0.73 7.59 8.18
C VAL A 154 1.92 8.53 8.00
N VAL A 155 3.13 7.99 8.03
CA VAL A 155 4.37 8.76 7.79
C VAL A 155 4.77 8.63 6.33
N ILE A 156 4.97 9.76 5.65
CA ILE A 156 5.40 9.81 4.25
C ILE A 156 6.67 10.66 4.15
N GLU A 157 7.82 10.01 4.00
CA GLU A 157 9.11 10.71 4.09
C GLU A 157 10.09 10.38 2.95
N GLY A 158 10.86 11.37 2.49
CA GLY A 158 11.98 11.14 1.56
C GLY A 158 11.60 10.53 0.21
N ASN A 159 10.32 10.54 -0.17
CA ASN A 159 9.86 9.95 -1.43
C ASN A 159 10.08 10.93 -2.60
N VAL A 160 10.34 10.38 -3.78
CA VAL A 160 10.51 11.15 -5.03
C VAL A 160 9.34 10.84 -5.97
N PHE A 161 8.67 11.88 -6.46
CA PHE A 161 7.52 11.78 -7.35
C PHE A 161 7.85 12.42 -8.71
N GLU A 162 7.90 11.63 -9.77
CA GLU A 162 8.25 12.06 -11.13
C GLU A 162 7.02 12.01 -12.04
N GLN A 163 6.69 13.16 -12.66
CA GLN A 163 5.54 13.33 -13.55
C GLN A 163 4.17 13.05 -12.88
N ILE A 164 4.10 13.27 -11.56
CA ILE A 164 2.92 13.04 -10.73
C ILE A 164 2.41 14.39 -10.22
N ALA A 165 1.19 14.77 -10.62
CA ALA A 165 0.59 16.04 -10.24
C ALA A 165 0.10 16.06 -8.77
N VAL A 166 -0.26 14.89 -8.24
CA VAL A 166 -0.80 14.74 -6.88
C VAL A 166 0.09 13.73 -6.12
N PRO A 167 1.16 14.17 -5.44
CA PRO A 167 2.05 13.24 -4.73
C PRO A 167 1.29 12.35 -3.73
N VAL A 168 0.43 12.97 -2.92
CA VAL A 168 -0.37 12.31 -1.90
C VAL A 168 -1.82 12.79 -2.00
N ARG A 169 -2.75 11.84 -2.08
CA ARG A 169 -4.20 12.04 -2.02
C ARG A 169 -4.72 11.40 -0.74
N LYS A 170 -5.66 12.07 -0.06
CA LYS A 170 -6.21 11.66 1.24
C LYS A 170 -7.71 11.91 1.25
N ASP A 171 -8.49 10.98 1.79
CA ASP A 171 -9.88 11.26 2.14
C ASP A 171 -9.98 12.03 3.47
N ALA A 172 -11.21 12.40 3.86
CA ALA A 172 -11.46 13.19 5.06
C ALA A 172 -11.11 12.47 6.37
N ALA A 173 -11.05 11.13 6.35
CA ALA A 173 -10.74 10.32 7.53
C ALA A 173 -9.23 10.10 7.71
N SER A 174 -8.42 10.42 6.69
CA SER A 174 -7.00 10.12 6.66
C SER A 174 -6.12 11.25 7.19
N THR A 175 -5.04 10.90 7.91
CA THR A 175 -4.06 11.85 8.44
C THR A 175 -2.62 11.41 8.14
N THR A 176 -1.75 12.37 7.85
CA THR A 176 -0.35 12.13 7.51
C THR A 176 0.61 13.08 8.21
N THR A 177 1.84 12.62 8.39
CA THR A 177 3.02 13.45 8.60
C THR A 177 3.91 13.34 7.37
N GLU A 178 4.22 14.45 6.71
CA GLU A 178 4.95 14.48 5.44
C GLU A 178 6.22 15.34 5.56
N TYR A 179 7.39 14.81 5.18
CA TYR A 179 8.65 15.57 5.21
C TYR A 179 9.68 15.06 4.20
N GLY A 180 10.49 15.97 3.65
CA GLY A 180 11.58 15.60 2.73
C GLY A 180 11.16 14.98 1.40
N ASN A 181 9.87 15.01 1.05
CA ASN A 181 9.38 14.50 -0.24
C ASN A 181 9.70 15.48 -1.38
N ALA A 182 10.13 14.97 -2.52
CA ALA A 182 10.48 15.75 -3.71
C ALA A 182 9.51 15.47 -4.86
N VAL A 183 9.15 16.51 -5.62
CA VAL A 183 8.31 16.41 -6.81
C VAL A 183 9.09 16.96 -8.01
N ASP A 184 9.37 16.11 -9.00
CA ASP A 184 9.95 16.53 -10.28
C ASP A 184 8.85 16.55 -11.34
N SER A 185 8.54 17.76 -11.81
CA SER A 185 7.51 18.04 -12.81
C SER A 185 8.05 18.20 -14.23
N ARG A 186 9.34 17.94 -14.46
CA ARG A 186 9.99 18.10 -15.77
C ARG A 186 9.61 17.02 -16.77
#